data_AF-A0A954HD72-F1
#
_entry.id   AF-A0A954HD72-F1
#
_cell.length_a   1.000
_cell.length_b   1.000
_cell.length_c   1.000
_cell.angle_alpha   90.00
_cell.angle_beta   90.00
_cell.angle_gamma   90.00
#
_symmetry.space_group_name_H-M   'P 1'
#
loop_
_entity.id
_entity.type
_entity.pdbx_description
1 polymer ?
#
loop_
_entity_poly.entity_id
_entity_poly.type
_entity_poly.pdbx_seq_one_letter_code
_entity_poly.pdbx_strand_id
1 'polypeptide(L)'
;MAPESNSPSVETAAPTPSPEGKRTTYLLPDGTVDTSVLQDRTPRQLKLSRGATVLIAVLGLLFTFFSFLPLWHTDLWGHLSYGRWIVEHGVPTTEPLMPLDAGVPFNDLAWLSQVVGYFIYSQYGVPGIQFASACCITAVLALFAGAVYNRTGNVFAALATTALLLVVDSQQFFFGLMMIPRPQLAAMVCFAFTFVLGTSLSRKWWHLALIVITFALWGNLHGSFVVGIVALCALTVGRYIDFS
;
A
#
# COMPACT_ATOMS: atom_id res chain seq x y z
N MET A 1 62.42 -1.43 -82.10
CA MET A 1 61.43 -2.49 -82.39
C MET A 1 60.96 -2.99 -81.02
N ALA A 2 59.74 -2.56 -80.63
CA ALA A 2 59.02 -2.77 -79.35
C ALA A 2 59.81 -2.83 -78.03
N PRO A 3 59.75 -1.79 -77.15
CA PRO A 3 60.12 -1.93 -75.74
C PRO A 3 58.94 -2.48 -74.92
N GLU A 4 59.21 -3.50 -74.11
CA GLU A 4 58.23 -4.20 -73.26
C GLU A 4 57.60 -3.29 -72.19
N SER A 5 56.30 -3.50 -71.99
CA SER A 5 55.39 -2.67 -71.19
C SER A 5 55.63 -2.81 -69.69
N ASN A 6 55.82 -1.66 -69.03
CA ASN A 6 55.79 -1.50 -67.58
C ASN A 6 54.39 -1.00 -67.16
N SER A 7 53.67 -1.79 -66.36
CA SER A 7 52.39 -1.41 -65.74
C SER A 7 52.28 -2.02 -64.33
N PRO A 8 51.60 -1.34 -63.40
CA PRO A 8 52.08 -1.11 -62.03
C PRO A 8 51.65 -2.20 -61.04
N SER A 9 52.47 -2.40 -60.00
CA SER A 9 52.14 -3.20 -58.81
C SER A 9 51.03 -2.52 -58.01
N VAL A 10 49.81 -3.03 -58.17
CA VAL A 10 48.65 -2.69 -57.35
C VAL A 10 48.80 -3.35 -55.98
N GLU A 11 49.02 -2.52 -54.97
CA GLU A 11 48.98 -2.87 -53.56
C GLU A 11 47.52 -3.17 -53.17
N THR A 12 47.13 -4.45 -53.23
CA THR A 12 45.80 -4.89 -52.81
C THR A 12 45.75 -4.90 -51.28
N ALA A 13 45.11 -3.88 -50.71
CA ALA A 13 44.82 -3.76 -49.29
C ALA A 13 44.19 -5.05 -48.72
N ALA A 14 44.67 -5.48 -47.55
CA ALA A 14 44.13 -6.63 -46.83
C ALA A 14 42.63 -6.43 -46.52
N PRO A 15 41.79 -7.49 -46.64
CA PRO A 15 40.40 -7.41 -46.23
C PRO A 15 40.33 -7.15 -44.73
N THR A 16 39.58 -6.11 -44.34
CA THR A 16 39.24 -5.80 -42.95
C THR A 16 38.54 -7.01 -42.31
N PRO A 17 38.95 -7.44 -41.10
CA PRO A 17 38.30 -8.57 -40.45
C PRO A 17 36.84 -8.21 -40.11
N SER A 18 35.93 -9.05 -40.61
CA SER A 18 34.51 -9.06 -40.27
C SER A 18 34.31 -9.02 -38.75
N PRO A 19 33.28 -8.31 -38.22
CA PRO A 19 33.02 -8.20 -36.78
C PRO A 19 32.37 -9.48 -36.22
N GLU A 20 32.94 -10.65 -36.53
CA GLU A 20 32.44 -11.97 -36.08
C GLU A 20 32.92 -12.35 -34.67
N GLY A 21 33.88 -11.61 -34.09
CA GLY A 21 34.55 -11.98 -32.84
C GLY A 21 33.76 -11.79 -31.53
N LYS A 22 32.48 -11.42 -31.55
CA LYS A 22 31.68 -11.21 -30.32
C LYS A 22 30.39 -12.04 -30.22
N ARG A 23 30.04 -12.86 -31.22
CA ARG A 23 28.80 -13.67 -31.19
C ARG A 23 28.92 -15.01 -30.45
N THR A 24 30.13 -15.46 -30.12
CA THR A 24 30.38 -16.82 -29.62
C THR A 24 30.33 -16.97 -28.10
N THR A 25 30.21 -15.90 -27.33
CA THR A 25 30.21 -15.98 -25.85
C THR A 25 28.96 -16.66 -25.27
N TYR A 26 27.92 -16.86 -26.08
CA TYR A 26 26.64 -17.44 -25.67
C TYR A 26 26.38 -18.81 -26.30
N LEU A 27 27.36 -19.43 -26.96
CA LEU A 27 27.21 -20.73 -27.60
C LEU A 27 28.11 -21.75 -26.91
N LEU A 28 27.54 -22.90 -26.56
CA LEU A 28 28.26 -24.07 -26.09
C LEU A 28 29.08 -24.69 -27.25
N PRO A 29 30.07 -25.57 -26.97
CA PRO A 29 30.92 -26.18 -28.00
C PRO A 29 30.19 -26.98 -29.08
N ASP A 30 28.93 -27.36 -28.82
CA ASP A 30 28.03 -28.05 -29.75
C ASP A 30 27.15 -27.09 -30.59
N GLY A 31 27.34 -25.78 -30.45
CA GLY A 31 26.58 -24.74 -31.15
C GLY A 31 25.22 -24.42 -30.54
N THR A 32 24.85 -25.01 -29.40
CA THR A 32 23.61 -24.66 -28.69
C THR A 32 23.78 -23.40 -27.84
N VAL A 33 22.69 -22.65 -27.61
CA VAL A 33 22.73 -21.43 -26.79
C VAL A 33 22.94 -21.80 -25.33
N ASP A 34 23.96 -21.21 -24.70
CA ASP A 34 24.24 -21.36 -23.28
C ASP A 34 23.13 -20.69 -22.44
N THR A 35 22.14 -21.50 -22.09
CA THR A 35 21.00 -21.08 -21.26
C THR A 35 21.36 -20.97 -19.78
N SER A 36 22.58 -21.36 -19.36
CA SER A 36 23.04 -21.20 -17.97
C SER A 36 23.14 -19.71 -17.58
N VAL A 37 23.38 -18.84 -18.56
CA VAL A 37 23.38 -17.37 -18.40
C VAL A 37 21.97 -16.83 -18.13
N LEU A 38 20.92 -17.54 -18.58
CA LEU A 38 19.52 -17.17 -18.37
C LEU A 38 18.90 -17.79 -17.10
N GLN A 39 19.69 -18.48 -16.27
CA GLN A 39 19.20 -18.96 -14.99
C GLN A 39 18.88 -17.80 -14.05
N ASP A 40 17.61 -17.71 -13.67
CA ASP A 40 17.13 -16.80 -12.65
C ASP A 40 17.76 -17.11 -11.28
N ARG A 41 18.84 -16.38 -10.96
CA ARG A 41 19.57 -16.44 -9.68
C ARG A 41 18.85 -15.71 -8.54
N THR A 42 17.64 -15.19 -8.75
CA THR A 42 16.92 -14.48 -7.70
C THR A 42 16.64 -15.44 -6.53
N PRO A 43 16.97 -15.08 -5.28
CA PRO A 43 16.69 -15.90 -4.11
C PRO A 43 15.22 -16.31 -4.08
N ARG A 44 14.92 -17.57 -3.74
CA ARG A 44 13.54 -18.09 -3.70
C ARG A 44 12.61 -17.24 -2.83
N GLN A 45 13.15 -16.58 -1.80
CA GLN A 45 12.44 -15.69 -0.88
C GLN A 45 11.98 -14.38 -1.54
N LEU A 46 12.63 -13.97 -2.64
CA LEU A 46 12.32 -12.76 -3.41
C LEU A 46 11.50 -13.07 -4.67
N LYS A 47 11.26 -14.35 -4.98
CA LYS A 47 10.45 -14.74 -6.14
C LYS A 47 8.98 -14.50 -5.83
N LEU A 48 8.43 -13.42 -6.38
CA LEU A 48 6.99 -13.17 -6.38
C LEU A 48 6.29 -14.11 -7.36
N SER A 49 5.16 -14.68 -6.96
CA SER A 49 4.32 -15.39 -7.91
C SER A 49 3.76 -14.40 -8.95
N ARG A 50 3.36 -14.91 -10.12
CA ARG A 50 2.66 -14.10 -11.12
C ARG A 50 1.39 -13.46 -10.54
N GLY A 51 0.66 -14.20 -9.70
CA GLY A 51 -0.53 -13.70 -9.01
C GLY A 51 -0.23 -12.57 -8.03
N ALA A 52 0.82 -12.70 -7.22
CA ALA A 52 1.25 -11.65 -6.30
C ALA A 52 1.71 -10.39 -7.07
N THR A 53 2.40 -10.58 -8.20
CA THR A 53 2.82 -9.47 -9.07
C THR A 53 1.61 -8.71 -9.62
N VAL A 54 0.61 -9.41 -10.14
CA VAL A 54 -0.65 -8.80 -10.61
C VAL A 54 -1.35 -8.06 -9.47
N LEU A 55 -1.44 -8.66 -8.29
CA LEU A 55 -2.09 -8.04 -7.14
C LEU A 55 -1.38 -6.75 -6.71
N ILE A 56 -0.04 -6.77 -6.60
CA ILE A 56 0.78 -5.60 -6.27
C ILE A 56 0.60 -4.51 -7.34
N ALA A 57 0.59 -4.88 -8.62
CA ALA A 57 0.38 -3.92 -9.70
C ALA A 57 -1.00 -3.25 -9.62
N VAL A 58 -2.07 -4.01 -9.37
CA VAL A 58 -3.42 -3.47 -9.17
C VAL A 58 -3.47 -2.55 -7.95
N LEU A 59 -2.88 -2.96 -6.82
CA LEU A 59 -2.81 -2.12 -5.62
C LEU A 59 -2.02 -0.82 -5.86
N GLY A 60 -0.93 -0.87 -6.62
CA GLY A 60 -0.15 0.30 -7.01
C GLY A 60 -0.90 1.25 -7.96
N LEU A 61 -1.68 0.71 -8.89
CA LEU A 61 -2.57 1.51 -9.74
C LEU A 61 -3.67 2.18 -8.92
N LEU A 62 -4.30 1.45 -8.00
CA LEU A 62 -5.31 2.00 -7.09
C LEU A 62 -4.72 3.08 -6.19
N PHE A 63 -3.55 2.85 -5.60
CA PHE A 63 -2.82 3.84 -4.82
C PHE A 63 -2.58 5.14 -5.61
N THR A 64 -2.10 4.98 -6.85
CA THR A 64 -1.86 6.11 -7.75
C THR A 64 -3.16 6.85 -8.04
N PHE A 65 -4.24 6.13 -8.37
CA PHE A 65 -5.56 6.70 -8.61
C PHE A 65 -6.07 7.52 -7.41
N PHE A 66 -6.05 6.94 -6.20
CA PHE A 66 -6.50 7.64 -4.99
C PHE A 66 -5.62 8.84 -4.63
N SER A 67 -4.33 8.81 -4.95
CA SER A 67 -3.40 9.92 -4.68
C SER A 67 -3.71 11.18 -5.48
N PHE A 68 -4.41 11.05 -6.62
CA PHE A 68 -4.78 12.19 -7.48
C PHE A 68 -6.24 12.64 -7.32
N LEU A 69 -7.03 11.96 -6.49
CA LEU A 69 -8.42 12.37 -6.28
C LEU A 69 -8.51 13.64 -5.43
N PRO A 70 -9.38 14.60 -5.78
CA PRO A 70 -9.58 15.80 -4.98
C PRO A 70 -10.13 15.46 -3.59
N LEU A 71 -9.84 16.29 -2.59
CA LEU A 71 -10.42 16.13 -1.25
C LEU A 71 -11.74 16.90 -1.15
N TRP A 72 -12.77 16.27 -0.60
CA TRP A 72 -14.06 16.90 -0.32
C TRP A 72 -14.03 17.71 0.97
N HIS A 73 -14.81 18.78 1.01
CA HIS A 73 -14.59 19.91 1.91
C HIS A 73 -15.25 19.84 3.28
N THR A 74 -16.14 18.87 3.55
CA THR A 74 -17.09 19.01 4.65
C THR A 74 -16.46 19.01 6.05
N ASP A 75 -15.53 18.07 6.37
CA ASP A 75 -14.99 17.97 7.74
C ASP A 75 -13.45 18.03 7.85
N LEU A 76 -12.72 17.95 6.73
CA LEU A 76 -11.26 17.90 6.72
C LEU A 76 -10.63 19.10 7.42
N TRP A 77 -11.05 20.29 7.03
CA TRP A 77 -10.49 21.55 7.52
C TRP A 77 -10.77 21.73 9.01
N GLY A 78 -11.91 21.22 9.50
CA GLY A 78 -12.21 21.15 10.92
C GLY A 78 -11.15 20.32 11.65
N HIS A 79 -10.92 19.07 11.23
CA HIS A 79 -9.90 18.20 11.84
C HIS A 79 -8.49 18.80 11.80
N LEU A 80 -8.10 19.46 10.69
CA LEU A 80 -6.80 20.14 10.61
C LEU A 80 -6.73 21.35 11.55
N SER A 81 -7.84 22.06 11.74
CA SER A 81 -7.92 23.19 12.68
C SER A 81 -7.81 22.72 14.13
N TYR A 82 -8.47 21.62 14.49
CA TYR A 82 -8.29 20.99 15.80
C TYR A 82 -6.85 20.49 16.00
N GLY A 83 -6.27 19.85 14.99
CA GLY A 83 -4.88 19.41 15.02
C GLY A 83 -3.91 20.56 15.25
N ARG A 84 -4.12 21.69 14.57
CA ARG A 84 -3.37 22.94 14.79
C ARG A 84 -3.52 23.43 16.23
N TRP A 85 -4.76 23.53 16.71
CA TRP A 85 -5.04 23.97 18.08
C TRP A 85 -4.33 23.10 19.12
N ILE A 86 -4.39 21.78 18.96
CA ILE A 86 -3.77 20.81 19.86
C ILE A 86 -2.24 20.96 19.87
N VAL A 87 -1.62 21.19 18.72
CA VAL A 87 -0.16 21.43 18.64
C VAL A 87 0.22 22.73 19.34
N GLU A 88 -0.60 23.77 19.24
CA GLU A 88 -0.32 25.10 19.81
C GLU A 88 -0.65 25.19 21.32
N HIS A 89 -1.69 24.49 21.79
CA HIS A 89 -2.28 24.69 23.13
C HIS A 89 -2.41 23.40 23.97
N GLY A 90 -2.15 22.23 23.39
CA GLY A 90 -2.42 20.93 24.00
C GLY A 90 -3.86 20.46 23.79
N VAL A 91 -4.17 19.25 24.29
CA VAL A 91 -5.49 18.63 24.11
C VAL A 91 -6.56 19.43 24.87
N PRO A 92 -7.58 19.98 24.19
CA PRO A 92 -8.60 20.80 24.83
C PRO A 92 -9.50 19.96 25.75
N THR A 93 -9.94 20.54 26.86
CA THR A 93 -10.93 19.94 27.77
C THR A 93 -12.35 20.45 27.50
N THR A 94 -12.47 21.57 26.79
CA THR A 94 -13.73 22.19 26.34
C THR A 94 -13.63 22.58 24.89
N GLU A 95 -14.77 22.69 24.20
CA GLU A 95 -14.84 23.03 22.78
C GLU A 95 -14.07 24.32 22.44
N PRO A 96 -12.96 24.25 21.66
CA PRO A 96 -12.08 25.38 21.41
C PRO A 96 -12.40 26.19 20.16
N LEU A 97 -13.07 25.62 19.15
CA LEU A 97 -13.23 26.22 17.83
C LEU A 97 -14.66 26.69 17.54
N MET A 98 -15.66 26.14 18.22
CA MET A 98 -17.07 26.47 18.00
C MET A 98 -17.61 27.44 19.07
N PRO A 99 -17.81 28.74 18.76
CA PRO A 99 -18.21 29.73 19.76
C PRO A 99 -19.59 29.48 20.39
N LEU A 100 -20.49 28.81 19.65
CA LEU A 100 -21.83 28.46 20.14
C LEU A 100 -21.79 27.41 21.26
N ASP A 101 -20.72 26.61 21.32
CA ASP A 101 -20.53 25.52 22.28
C ASP A 101 -19.45 25.87 23.30
N ALA A 102 -19.14 27.17 23.48
CA ALA A 102 -18.12 27.63 24.39
C ALA A 102 -18.35 27.10 25.83
N GLY A 103 -17.34 26.41 26.37
CA GLY A 103 -17.39 25.83 27.72
C GLY A 103 -18.03 24.45 27.80
N VAL A 104 -18.54 23.89 26.70
CA VAL A 104 -19.03 22.51 26.64
C VAL A 104 -17.84 21.55 26.78
N PRO A 105 -17.90 20.52 27.66
CA PRO A 105 -16.87 19.50 27.75
C PRO A 105 -16.64 18.81 26.41
N PHE A 106 -15.39 18.76 25.96
CA PHE A 106 -15.01 18.21 24.68
C PHE A 106 -13.95 17.13 24.89
N ASN A 107 -14.25 15.92 24.43
CA ASN A 107 -13.31 14.80 24.49
C ASN A 107 -12.98 14.34 23.07
N ASP A 108 -11.81 14.73 22.59
CA ASP A 108 -11.39 14.43 21.23
C ASP A 108 -10.79 13.04 21.12
N LEU A 109 -11.63 12.05 20.79
CA LEU A 109 -11.21 10.67 20.54
C LEU A 109 -10.34 10.50 19.28
N ALA A 110 -10.19 11.55 18.48
CA ALA A 110 -9.43 11.55 17.24
C ALA A 110 -8.19 12.47 17.30
N TRP A 111 -7.83 12.99 18.47
CA TRP A 111 -6.76 13.98 18.64
C TRP A 111 -5.46 13.60 17.93
N LEU A 112 -5.04 12.33 17.98
CA LEU A 112 -3.77 11.89 17.38
C LEU A 112 -3.84 11.96 15.86
N SER A 113 -4.95 11.53 15.27
CA SER A 113 -5.15 11.60 13.83
C SER A 113 -5.19 13.03 13.31
N GLN A 114 -5.76 13.95 14.10
CA GLN A 114 -5.80 15.37 13.80
C GLN A 114 -4.42 16.01 13.87
N VAL A 115 -3.63 15.70 14.91
CA VAL A 115 -2.25 16.17 15.04
C VAL A 115 -1.38 15.66 13.89
N VAL A 116 -1.46 14.36 13.58
CA VAL A 116 -0.73 13.78 12.43
C VAL A 116 -1.19 14.41 11.12
N GLY A 117 -2.49 14.58 10.93
CA GLY A 117 -3.06 15.25 9.76
C GLY A 117 -2.55 16.69 9.61
N TYR A 118 -2.58 17.48 10.69
CA TYR A 118 -2.05 18.84 10.69
C TYR A 118 -0.56 18.87 10.40
N PHE A 119 0.23 17.97 10.99
CA PHE A 119 1.66 17.87 10.70
C PHE A 119 1.91 17.60 9.21
N ILE A 120 1.25 16.59 8.62
CA ILE A 120 1.37 16.28 7.19
C ILE A 120 0.97 17.48 6.33
N TYR A 121 -0.15 18.13 6.65
CA TYR A 121 -0.62 19.31 5.94
C TYR A 121 0.37 20.48 6.05
N SER A 122 0.94 20.73 7.22
CA SER A 122 1.89 21.82 7.44
C SER A 122 3.18 21.68 6.62
N GLN A 123 3.61 20.44 6.35
CA GLN A 123 4.85 20.15 5.62
C GLN A 123 4.63 19.96 4.11
N TYR A 124 3.52 19.34 3.73
CA TYR A 124 3.30 18.85 2.36
C TYR A 124 2.00 19.37 1.72
N GLY A 125 1.21 20.16 2.45
CA GLY A 125 -0.07 20.69 2.00
C GLY A 125 -1.11 19.61 1.70
N VAL A 126 -2.05 19.96 0.81
CA VAL A 126 -3.12 19.06 0.35
C VAL A 126 -2.58 17.77 -0.29
N PRO A 127 -1.53 17.78 -1.13
CA PRO A 127 -0.95 16.55 -1.69
C PRO A 127 -0.49 15.55 -0.64
N GLY A 128 0.06 16.02 0.48
CA GLY A 128 0.44 15.13 1.59
C GLY A 128 -0.75 14.39 2.19
N ILE A 129 -1.89 15.07 2.32
CA ILE A 129 -3.13 14.46 2.82
C ILE A 129 -3.71 13.46 1.83
N GLN A 130 -3.69 13.78 0.53
CA GLN A 130 -4.11 12.85 -0.53
C GLN A 130 -3.26 11.58 -0.51
N PHE A 131 -1.93 11.75 -0.42
CA PHE A 131 -0.98 10.65 -0.32
C PHE A 131 -1.24 9.79 0.92
N ALA A 132 -1.37 10.40 2.10
CA ALA A 132 -1.65 9.69 3.35
C ALA A 132 -2.99 8.93 3.31
N SER A 133 -4.02 9.53 2.71
CA SER A 133 -5.32 8.89 2.53
C SER A 133 -5.22 7.70 1.58
N ALA A 134 -4.52 7.86 0.46
CA ALA A 134 -4.25 6.77 -0.48
C ALA A 134 -3.47 5.62 0.19
N CYS A 135 -2.47 5.93 1.01
CA CYS A 135 -1.75 4.93 1.79
C CYS A 135 -2.69 4.13 2.70
N CYS A 136 -3.60 4.79 3.42
CA CYS A 136 -4.54 4.11 4.31
C CYS A 136 -5.50 3.21 3.53
N ILE A 137 -6.10 3.72 2.46
CA ILE A 137 -7.04 2.95 1.61
C ILE A 137 -6.32 1.74 1.02
N THR A 138 -5.17 1.94 0.38
CA THR A 138 -4.40 0.84 -0.22
C THR A 138 -3.93 -0.16 0.84
N ALA A 139 -3.58 0.28 2.05
CA ALA A 139 -3.20 -0.62 3.14
C ALA A 139 -4.37 -1.54 3.55
N VAL A 140 -5.59 -1.00 3.67
CA VAL A 140 -6.79 -1.81 3.95
C VAL A 140 -7.01 -2.86 2.86
N LEU A 141 -6.98 -2.43 1.59
CA LEU A 141 -7.13 -3.33 0.45
C LEU A 141 -6.05 -4.41 0.42
N ALA A 142 -4.78 -4.02 0.63
CA ALA A 142 -3.65 -4.92 0.64
C ALA A 142 -3.73 -5.95 1.77
N LEU A 143 -4.14 -5.54 2.97
CA LEU A 143 -4.31 -6.43 4.12
C LEU A 143 -5.35 -7.51 3.83
N PHE A 144 -6.54 -7.14 3.36
CA PHE A 144 -7.59 -8.11 3.06
C PHE A 144 -7.27 -8.97 1.84
N ALA A 145 -6.85 -8.36 0.73
CA ALA A 145 -6.53 -9.09 -0.50
C ALA A 145 -5.33 -10.03 -0.29
N GLY A 146 -4.29 -9.56 0.43
CA GLY A 146 -3.15 -10.38 0.81
C GLY A 146 -3.54 -11.53 1.75
N ALA A 147 -4.43 -11.27 2.72
CA ALA A 147 -4.92 -12.29 3.63
C ALA A 147 -5.76 -13.37 2.91
N VAL A 148 -6.53 -13.01 1.88
CA VAL A 148 -7.28 -13.96 1.03
C VAL A 148 -6.33 -14.71 0.10
N TYR A 149 -5.39 -14.01 -0.54
CA TYR A 149 -4.40 -14.62 -1.42
C TYR A 149 -3.52 -15.64 -0.68
N ASN A 150 -3.06 -15.30 0.54
CA ASN A 150 -2.23 -16.20 1.34
C ASN A 150 -2.99 -17.47 1.81
N ARG A 151 -4.32 -17.40 1.94
CA ARG A 151 -5.14 -18.56 2.33
C ARG A 151 -5.55 -19.44 1.16
N THR A 152 -5.78 -18.84 0.00
CA THR A 152 -6.38 -19.54 -1.15
C THR A 152 -5.39 -19.82 -2.28
N GLY A 153 -4.27 -19.08 -2.34
CA GLY A 153 -3.37 -19.05 -3.50
C GLY A 153 -4.00 -18.46 -4.76
N ASN A 154 -5.25 -17.98 -4.69
CA ASN A 154 -6.03 -17.57 -5.86
C ASN A 154 -6.07 -16.05 -5.99
N VAL A 155 -5.43 -15.53 -7.05
CA VAL A 155 -5.42 -14.09 -7.34
C VAL A 155 -6.81 -13.54 -7.67
N PHE A 156 -7.68 -14.32 -8.32
CA PHE A 156 -9.04 -13.87 -8.64
C PHE A 156 -9.87 -13.67 -7.39
N ALA A 157 -9.72 -14.54 -6.38
CA ALA A 157 -10.40 -14.37 -5.09
C ALA A 157 -9.93 -13.07 -4.40
N ALA A 158 -8.63 -12.80 -4.39
CA ALA A 158 -8.06 -11.58 -3.82
C ALA A 158 -8.52 -10.31 -4.56
N LEU A 159 -8.57 -10.35 -5.89
CA LEU A 159 -9.08 -9.24 -6.71
C LEU A 159 -10.58 -9.05 -6.53
N ALA A 160 -11.36 -10.13 -6.42
CA ALA A 160 -12.79 -10.06 -6.13
C ALA A 160 -13.04 -9.46 -4.73
N THR A 161 -12.24 -9.82 -3.72
CA THR A 161 -12.29 -9.16 -2.41
C THR A 161 -11.96 -7.67 -2.50
N THR A 162 -10.94 -7.31 -3.28
CA THR A 162 -10.57 -5.90 -3.51
C THR A 162 -11.73 -5.13 -4.16
N ALA A 163 -12.32 -5.69 -5.21
CA ALA A 163 -13.45 -5.10 -5.90
C ALA A 163 -14.70 -5.00 -4.98
N LEU A 164 -14.98 -6.03 -4.20
CA LEU A 164 -16.08 -6.03 -3.25
C LEU A 164 -15.92 -4.94 -2.19
N LEU A 165 -14.71 -4.78 -1.63
CA LEU A 165 -14.43 -3.71 -0.67
C LEU A 165 -14.66 -2.34 -1.30
N LEU A 166 -14.17 -2.12 -2.52
CA LEU A 166 -14.42 -0.87 -3.27
C LEU A 166 -15.91 -0.64 -3.57
N VAL A 167 -16.69 -1.69 -3.79
CA VAL A 167 -18.14 -1.59 -4.04
C VAL A 167 -18.93 -1.34 -2.75
N VAL A 168 -18.62 -2.03 -1.65
CA VAL A 168 -19.26 -1.78 -0.35
C VAL A 168 -19.00 -0.35 0.09
N ASP A 169 -17.76 0.09 -0.12
CA ASP A 169 -17.33 1.44 0.18
C ASP A 169 -17.74 2.45 -0.90
N SER A 170 -18.30 1.97 -2.03
CA SER A 170 -18.78 2.84 -3.10
C SER A 170 -19.89 3.76 -2.63
N GLN A 171 -20.65 3.41 -1.58
CA GLN A 171 -21.62 4.35 -0.99
C GLN A 171 -20.91 5.55 -0.37
N GLN A 172 -19.75 5.36 0.26
CA GLN A 172 -18.93 6.49 0.69
C GLN A 172 -18.29 7.22 -0.49
N PHE A 173 -18.02 6.52 -1.59
CA PHE A 173 -17.43 7.09 -2.81
C PHE A 173 -18.43 7.92 -3.64
N PHE A 174 -19.67 7.45 -3.79
CA PHE A 174 -20.77 8.05 -4.57
C PHE A 174 -21.46 9.18 -3.81
N PHE A 175 -21.56 9.07 -2.47
CA PHE A 175 -22.10 10.13 -1.61
C PHE A 175 -21.01 11.02 -0.98
N GLY A 176 -19.75 10.91 -1.42
CA GLY A 176 -18.67 11.83 -1.05
C GLY A 176 -18.06 11.68 0.35
N LEU A 177 -18.42 10.62 1.10
CA LEU A 177 -17.96 10.37 2.48
C LEU A 177 -16.52 9.83 2.57
N MET A 178 -16.02 9.12 1.55
CA MET A 178 -14.64 8.59 1.49
C MET A 178 -13.62 9.65 1.09
N MET A 179 -14.08 10.75 0.49
CA MET A 179 -13.23 11.87 0.06
C MET A 179 -13.05 12.90 1.17
N ILE A 180 -13.55 12.59 2.37
CA ILE A 180 -13.28 13.33 3.60
C ILE A 180 -12.16 12.54 4.27
N PRO A 181 -10.93 13.06 4.37
CA PRO A 181 -9.87 12.46 5.19
C PRO A 181 -10.29 12.55 6.65
N ARG A 182 -11.16 11.61 7.02
CA ARG A 182 -11.62 11.44 8.37
C ARG A 182 -10.55 10.67 9.12
N PRO A 183 -10.39 10.95 10.41
CA PRO A 183 -9.77 10.03 11.37
C PRO A 183 -10.14 8.54 11.16
N GLN A 184 -11.34 8.29 10.60
CA GLN A 184 -11.86 6.98 10.23
C GLN A 184 -10.94 6.16 9.30
N LEU A 185 -10.18 6.75 8.37
CA LEU A 185 -9.31 5.98 7.47
C LEU A 185 -8.22 5.23 8.25
N ALA A 186 -7.62 5.89 9.24
CA ALA A 186 -6.63 5.28 10.11
C ALA A 186 -7.25 4.18 10.98
N ALA A 187 -8.51 4.37 11.41
CA ALA A 187 -9.29 3.36 12.11
C ALA A 187 -9.57 2.10 11.26
N MET A 188 -9.86 2.27 9.97
CA MET A 188 -10.07 1.15 9.05
C MET A 188 -8.80 0.31 8.88
N VAL A 189 -7.63 0.94 8.82
CA VAL A 189 -6.34 0.22 8.81
C VAL A 189 -6.18 -0.61 10.10
N CYS A 190 -6.45 -0.01 11.26
CA CYS A 190 -6.38 -0.71 12.55
C CYS A 190 -7.36 -1.89 12.61
N PHE A 191 -8.59 -1.71 12.12
CA PHE A 191 -9.59 -2.77 12.03
C PHE A 191 -9.13 -3.90 11.10
N ALA A 192 -8.72 -3.58 9.87
CA ALA A 192 -8.27 -4.56 8.89
C ALA A 192 -7.09 -5.38 9.42
N PHE A 193 -6.11 -4.71 10.04
CA PHE A 193 -4.96 -5.35 10.65
C PHE A 193 -5.37 -6.30 11.79
N THR A 194 -6.23 -5.82 12.69
CA THR A 194 -6.79 -6.62 13.80
C THR A 194 -7.57 -7.83 13.28
N PHE A 195 -8.38 -7.65 12.25
CA PHE A 195 -9.19 -8.72 11.66
C PHE A 195 -8.32 -9.79 10.99
N VAL A 196 -7.29 -9.37 10.23
CA VAL A 196 -6.35 -10.30 9.58
C VAL A 196 -5.56 -11.09 10.62
N LEU A 197 -5.06 -10.45 11.67
CA LEU A 197 -4.41 -11.11 12.81
C LEU A 197 -5.37 -12.05 13.55
N GLY A 198 -6.58 -11.57 13.82
CA GLY A 198 -7.62 -12.31 14.54
C GLY A 198 -8.05 -13.57 13.81
N THR A 199 -8.08 -13.55 12.47
CA THR A 199 -8.43 -14.69 11.62
C THR A 199 -7.22 -15.57 11.27
N SER A 200 -6.00 -15.20 11.67
CA SER A 200 -4.79 -15.99 11.41
C SER A 200 -4.88 -17.38 12.06
N LEU A 201 -4.42 -18.40 11.33
CA LEU A 201 -4.32 -19.78 11.82
C LEU A 201 -3.13 -19.96 12.78
N SER A 202 -2.08 -19.15 12.64
CA SER A 202 -0.93 -19.22 13.54
C SER A 202 -1.17 -18.37 14.79
N ARG A 203 -1.26 -19.00 15.96
CA ARG A 203 -1.29 -18.29 17.24
C ARG A 203 0.11 -18.16 17.80
N LYS A 204 0.71 -17.00 17.60
CA LYS A 204 1.95 -16.62 18.29
C LYS A 204 1.62 -15.55 19.31
N TRP A 205 2.22 -15.63 20.49
CA TRP A 205 1.96 -14.69 21.60
C TRP A 205 2.12 -13.22 21.18
N TRP A 206 3.04 -12.93 20.27
CA TRP A 206 3.24 -11.58 19.74
C TRP A 206 2.06 -11.04 18.92
N HIS A 207 1.16 -11.89 18.40
CA HIS A 207 -0.07 -11.41 17.76
C HIS A 207 -0.94 -10.66 18.76
N LEU A 208 -1.01 -11.14 20.02
CA LEU A 208 -1.73 -10.45 21.08
C LEU A 208 -1.08 -9.11 21.40
N ALA A 209 0.26 -9.06 21.48
CA ALA A 209 0.98 -7.80 21.68
C ALA A 209 0.68 -6.79 20.57
N LEU A 210 0.70 -7.22 19.30
CA LEU A 210 0.34 -6.36 18.16
C LEU A 210 -1.11 -5.89 18.21
N ILE A 211 -2.04 -6.75 18.59
CA ILE A 211 -3.45 -6.37 18.77
C ILE A 211 -3.54 -5.30 19.85
N VAL A 212 -2.96 -5.51 21.04
CA VAL A 212 -2.99 -4.54 22.14
C VAL A 212 -2.40 -3.19 21.72
N ILE A 213 -1.25 -3.19 21.04
CA ILE A 213 -0.62 -1.98 20.51
C ILE A 213 -1.56 -1.29 19.50
N THR A 214 -2.20 -2.07 18.63
CA THR A 214 -3.14 -1.54 17.63
C THR A 214 -4.34 -0.89 18.32
N PHE A 215 -4.91 -1.47 19.38
CA PHE A 215 -6.01 -0.86 20.13
C PHE A 215 -5.59 0.38 20.90
N ALA A 216 -4.40 0.38 21.50
CA ALA A 216 -3.86 1.57 22.16
C ALA A 216 -3.69 2.72 21.17
N LEU A 217 -3.20 2.44 19.96
CA LEU A 217 -3.11 3.43 18.89
C LEU A 217 -4.50 3.86 18.39
N TRP A 218 -5.37 2.89 18.10
CA TRP A 218 -6.69 3.12 17.53
C TRP A 218 -7.58 3.97 18.44
N GLY A 219 -7.56 3.75 19.76
CA GLY A 219 -8.33 4.57 20.70
C GLY A 219 -7.96 6.06 20.68
N ASN A 220 -6.77 6.41 20.21
CA ASN A 220 -6.33 7.80 20.04
C ASN A 220 -6.56 8.33 18.60
N LEU A 221 -6.69 7.43 17.63
CA LEU A 221 -6.97 7.77 16.24
C LEU A 221 -8.46 7.96 15.99
N HIS A 222 -9.34 7.16 16.60
CA HIS A 222 -10.78 7.25 16.39
C HIS A 222 -11.58 6.45 17.44
N GLY A 223 -12.77 6.94 17.79
CA GLY A 223 -13.68 6.27 18.74
C GLY A 223 -14.25 4.93 18.28
N SER A 224 -14.05 4.51 17.02
CA SER A 224 -14.58 3.24 16.51
C SER A 224 -13.82 1.98 16.96
N PHE A 225 -12.82 2.10 17.83
CA PHE A 225 -12.10 0.95 18.37
C PHE A 225 -13.04 -0.09 19.02
N VAL A 226 -14.19 0.35 19.56
CA VAL A 226 -15.23 -0.54 20.10
C VAL A 226 -15.69 -1.59 19.08
N VAL A 227 -15.76 -1.23 17.78
CA VAL A 227 -16.10 -2.17 16.70
C VAL A 227 -15.07 -3.28 16.59
N GLY A 228 -13.79 -2.96 16.80
CA GLY A 228 -12.72 -3.96 16.86
C GLY A 228 -12.90 -4.94 18.00
N ILE A 229 -13.31 -4.47 19.19
CA ILE A 229 -13.57 -5.33 20.35
C ILE A 229 -14.71 -6.29 20.03
N VAL A 230 -15.82 -5.78 19.49
CA VAL A 230 -16.98 -6.60 19.09
C VAL A 230 -16.58 -7.66 18.07
N ALA A 231 -15.77 -7.29 17.07
CA ALA A 231 -15.28 -8.25 16.07
C ALA A 231 -14.38 -9.34 16.69
N LEU A 232 -13.48 -8.97 17.61
CA LEU A 232 -12.66 -9.97 18.31
C LEU A 232 -13.50 -10.90 19.17
N CYS A 233 -14.48 -10.38 19.92
CA CYS A 233 -15.41 -11.18 20.70
C CYS A 233 -16.15 -12.18 19.79
N ALA A 234 -16.72 -11.71 18.67
CA ALA A 234 -17.40 -12.58 17.71
C ALA A 234 -16.48 -13.68 17.15
N LEU A 235 -15.23 -13.35 16.81
CA LEU A 235 -14.24 -14.33 16.34
C LEU A 235 -13.87 -15.34 17.42
N THR A 236 -13.79 -14.93 18.69
CA THR A 236 -13.50 -15.85 19.80
C THR A 236 -14.69 -16.77 20.12
N VAL A 237 -15.91 -16.24 20.09
CA VAL A 237 -17.14 -17.01 20.31
C VAL A 237 -17.36 -18.00 19.18
N GLY A 238 -17.24 -17.58 17.92
CA GLY A 238 -17.38 -18.47 16.76
C GLY A 238 -16.40 -19.65 16.84
N ARG A 239 -15.15 -19.38 17.21
CA ARG A 239 -14.17 -20.44 17.43
C ARG A 239 -14.49 -21.35 18.61
N TYR A 240 -14.98 -20.80 19.71
CA TYR A 240 -15.36 -21.61 20.86
C TYR A 240 -16.45 -22.61 20.47
N ILE A 241 -17.43 -22.17 19.68
CA ILE A 241 -18.51 -23.03 19.14
C ILE A 241 -17.95 -24.08 18.17
N ASP A 242 -17.02 -23.72 17.29
CA ASP A 242 -16.42 -24.68 16.35
C ASP A 242 -15.64 -25.83 17.04
N PHE A 243 -15.15 -25.60 18.27
CA PHE A 243 -14.38 -26.58 19.05
C PHE A 243 -15.19 -27.33 20.11
N SER A 244 -16.44 -26.93 20.38
CA SER A 244 -17.35 -27.58 21.33
C SER A 244 -18.23 -28.61 20.65
#